data_AF-A0A5C8LA94-F1
#
_entry.id   AF-A0A5C8LA94-F1
#
_cell.length_a   1.000
_cell.length_b   1.000
_cell.length_c   1.000
_cell.angle_alpha   90.00
_cell.angle_beta   90.00
_cell.angle_gamma   90.00
#
_symmetry.space_group_name_H-M   'P 1'
#
loop_
_entity.id
_entity.type
_entity.pdbx_description
1 polymer ?
#
loop_
_entity_poly.entity_id
_entity_poly.type
_entity_poly.pdbx_seq_one_letter_code
_entity_poly.pdbx_strand_id
1 'polypeptide(L)'
;MAFQSIYAKSATNQSYTNPLNYPKNEHGQTYGSAEETTSVEMLPDLIQAGSMNGIKGYLLKKDYLGEPGRDVPLYDVDGKTIIGSFHIGAKNMNYPKNKNGQTYGSATDTTSPEMGPELISAIGVDGKKGYVLKKDIDSELPKSPEEAIEIQNSRSPGGRDIPLYDVDGETVIGVFHVGVN
;
A
#
# COMPACT_ATOMS: atom_id res chain seq x y z
N MET A 1 15.53 -25.95 56.59
CA MET A 1 14.97 -25.02 55.59
C MET A 1 14.74 -25.78 54.31
N ALA A 2 13.50 -25.82 53.83
CA ALA A 2 13.10 -26.49 52.60
C ALA A 2 13.08 -25.47 51.45
N PHE A 3 13.71 -25.80 50.32
CA PHE A 3 13.44 -25.14 49.04
C PHE A 3 13.11 -26.23 48.03
N GLN A 4 11.81 -26.37 47.76
CA GLN A 4 11.25 -27.14 46.66
C GLN A 4 11.26 -26.23 45.43
N SER A 5 12.17 -26.46 44.48
CA SER A 5 12.11 -25.84 43.15
C SER A 5 11.37 -26.82 42.22
N ILE A 6 10.08 -26.55 42.02
CA ILE A 6 9.18 -27.42 41.25
C ILE A 6 9.27 -27.03 39.77
N TYR A 7 9.78 -27.98 38.97
CA TYR A 7 9.52 -28.24 37.55
C TYR A 7 9.32 -27.06 36.59
N ALA A 8 10.37 -26.79 35.83
CA ALA A 8 10.30 -26.13 34.52
C ALA A 8 9.57 -27.04 33.51
N LYS A 9 8.50 -26.53 32.91
CA LYS A 9 7.92 -27.10 31.70
C LYS A 9 7.63 -25.96 30.73
N SER A 10 8.66 -25.55 30.00
CA SER A 10 8.52 -24.68 28.83
C SER A 10 9.03 -25.47 27.65
N ALA A 11 8.11 -26.22 27.04
CA ALA A 11 8.35 -26.96 25.82
C ALA A 11 8.59 -25.97 24.67
N THR A 12 9.56 -26.33 23.81
CA THR A 12 9.68 -25.90 22.41
C THR A 12 9.74 -24.39 22.18
N ASN A 13 10.84 -23.75 22.59
CA ASN A 13 11.32 -22.57 21.86
C ASN A 13 12.09 -23.08 20.63
N GLN A 14 11.37 -23.35 19.54
CA GLN A 14 11.99 -23.39 18.23
C GLN A 14 12.62 -22.02 18.00
N SER A 15 13.94 -21.97 18.09
CA SER A 15 14.76 -20.83 17.75
C SER A 15 14.64 -20.57 16.25
N TYR A 16 13.61 -19.84 15.85
CA TYR A 16 13.67 -19.11 14.60
C TYR A 16 14.43 -17.83 14.87
N THR A 17 15.72 -17.87 14.54
CA THR A 17 16.60 -16.71 14.51
C THR A 17 15.98 -15.66 13.58
N ASN A 18 15.27 -14.69 14.15
CA ASN A 18 14.78 -13.53 13.43
C ASN A 18 15.90 -12.47 13.50
N PRO A 19 16.65 -12.18 12.43
CA PRO A 19 17.82 -11.30 12.48
C PRO A 19 17.47 -9.80 12.48
N LEU A 20 16.18 -9.44 12.50
CA LEU A 20 15.73 -8.06 12.62
C LEU A 20 15.59 -7.69 14.10
N ASN A 21 16.64 -7.06 14.64
CA ASN A 21 16.68 -6.56 16.00
C ASN A 21 15.89 -5.26 16.12
N TYR A 22 14.56 -5.34 16.00
CA TYR A 22 13.71 -4.17 16.17
C TYR A 22 13.82 -3.61 17.59
N PRO A 23 13.91 -2.29 17.74
CA PRO A 23 13.83 -1.68 19.06
C PRO A 23 12.50 -2.01 19.72
N LYS A 24 12.52 -2.12 21.05
CA LYS A 24 11.34 -2.39 21.87
C LYS A 24 10.92 -1.14 22.63
N ASN A 25 9.62 -0.94 22.77
CA ASN A 25 9.08 0.11 23.62
C ASN A 25 9.02 -0.33 25.09
N GLU A 26 8.60 0.58 25.98
CA GLU A 26 8.43 0.34 27.43
C GLU A 26 7.47 -0.83 27.74
N HIS A 27 6.62 -1.21 26.78
CA HIS A 27 5.68 -2.33 26.88
C HIS A 27 6.24 -3.65 26.31
N GLY A 28 7.50 -3.66 25.86
CA GLY A 28 8.16 -4.82 25.27
C GLY A 28 7.74 -5.14 23.84
N GLN A 29 6.94 -4.27 23.19
CA GLN A 29 6.51 -4.44 21.80
C GLN A 29 7.61 -4.00 20.86
N THR A 30 7.81 -4.75 19.78
CA THR A 30 8.77 -4.39 18.72
C THR A 30 8.18 -3.32 17.80
N TYR A 31 8.96 -2.30 17.44
CA TYR A 31 8.52 -1.27 16.51
C TYR A 31 9.54 -1.02 15.39
N GLY A 32 9.07 -0.74 14.17
CA GLY A 32 9.94 -0.56 13.01
C GLY A 32 9.19 -0.38 11.69
N SER A 33 9.92 -0.24 10.58
CA SER A 33 9.32 -0.13 9.25
C SER A 33 9.03 -1.53 8.68
N ALA A 34 7.89 -1.69 8.00
CA ALA A 34 7.61 -2.92 7.25
C ALA A 34 8.51 -3.08 6.02
N GLU A 35 9.21 -2.03 5.60
CA GLU A 35 10.11 -2.07 4.43
C GLU A 35 11.39 -2.88 4.67
N GLU A 36 11.72 -3.16 5.95
CA GLU A 36 12.91 -3.92 6.33
C GLU A 36 12.72 -5.44 6.18
N THR A 37 11.51 -5.90 5.82
CA THR A 37 11.19 -7.33 5.68
C THR A 37 10.08 -7.59 4.66
N THR A 38 10.24 -8.64 3.86
CA THR A 38 9.19 -9.15 2.96
C THR A 38 8.33 -10.25 3.62
N SER A 39 8.69 -10.71 4.82
CA SER A 39 7.98 -11.77 5.53
C SER A 39 7.09 -11.22 6.64
N VAL A 40 5.81 -11.60 6.58
CA VAL A 40 4.77 -11.23 7.56
C VAL A 40 5.12 -11.64 9.00
N GLU A 41 5.77 -12.79 9.15
CA GLU A 41 6.22 -13.29 10.46
C GLU A 41 7.33 -12.40 11.06
N MET A 42 8.17 -11.81 10.21
CA MET A 42 9.27 -10.94 10.62
C MET A 42 8.84 -9.48 10.83
N LEU A 43 7.56 -9.13 10.64
CA LEU A 43 7.06 -7.77 10.91
C LEU A 43 7.04 -7.46 12.41
N PRO A 44 7.39 -6.22 12.81
CA PRO A 44 7.29 -5.77 14.19
C PRO A 44 5.83 -5.69 14.64
N ASP A 45 5.61 -5.65 15.97
CA ASP A 45 4.28 -5.47 16.57
C ASP A 45 3.68 -4.10 16.22
N LEU A 46 4.52 -3.08 16.09
CA LEU A 46 4.20 -1.71 15.73
C LEU A 46 4.90 -1.34 14.41
N ILE A 47 4.12 -1.22 13.35
CA ILE A 47 4.59 -0.95 11.99
C ILE A 47 4.49 0.54 11.71
N GLN A 48 5.61 1.19 11.43
CA GLN A 48 5.65 2.59 11.06
C GLN A 48 4.89 2.78 9.74
N ALA A 49 3.82 3.59 9.75
CA ALA A 49 2.96 3.81 8.59
C ALA A 49 2.91 5.28 8.14
N GLY A 50 3.35 6.20 8.99
CA GLY A 50 3.33 7.62 8.65
C GLY A 50 3.97 8.50 9.72
N SER A 51 3.73 9.79 9.61
CA SER A 51 4.11 10.75 10.65
C SER A 51 3.07 11.87 10.69
N MET A 52 2.62 12.22 11.89
CA MET A 52 1.63 13.27 12.14
C MET A 52 2.32 14.36 12.95
N ASN A 53 2.36 15.60 12.43
CA ASN A 53 3.00 16.74 13.11
C ASN A 53 4.48 16.50 13.51
N GLY A 54 5.23 15.76 12.70
CA GLY A 54 6.63 15.42 12.97
C GLY A 54 6.84 14.27 13.95
N ILE A 55 5.77 13.70 14.50
CA ILE A 55 5.78 12.50 15.35
C ILE A 55 5.58 11.27 14.46
N LYS A 56 6.46 10.28 14.59
CA LYS A 56 6.34 9.00 13.85
C LYS A 56 5.12 8.25 14.34
N GLY A 57 4.30 7.78 13.40
CA GLY A 57 3.09 7.04 13.68
C GLY A 57 3.20 5.57 13.32
N TYR A 58 2.70 4.73 14.21
CA TYR A 58 2.80 3.28 14.17
C TYR A 58 1.41 2.63 14.16
N LEU A 59 1.27 1.54 13.42
CA LEU A 59 0.07 0.72 13.35
C LEU A 59 0.33 -0.61 14.04
N LEU A 60 -0.68 -1.15 14.72
CA LEU A 60 -0.56 -2.51 15.24
C LEU A 60 -0.47 -3.50 14.09
N LYS A 61 0.40 -4.50 14.20
CA LYS A 61 0.57 -5.59 13.22
C LYS A 61 -0.75 -6.23 12.83
N LYS A 62 -1.62 -6.49 13.81
CA LYS A 62 -2.98 -7.03 13.56
C LYS A 62 -3.84 -6.12 12.67
N ASP A 63 -3.67 -4.81 12.79
CA ASP A 63 -4.47 -3.84 12.06
C ASP A 63 -3.90 -3.66 10.65
N TYR A 64 -2.57 -3.66 10.52
CA TYR A 64 -1.82 -3.67 9.26
C TYR A 64 -2.10 -4.91 8.41
N LEU A 65 -2.22 -6.09 9.03
CA LEU A 65 -2.57 -7.35 8.38
C LEU A 65 -4.09 -7.57 8.23
N GLY A 66 -4.90 -6.62 8.72
CA GLY A 66 -6.34 -6.70 8.61
C GLY A 66 -6.84 -6.35 7.20
N GLU A 67 -8.16 -6.38 7.03
CA GLU A 67 -8.78 -6.05 5.75
C GLU A 67 -8.49 -4.59 5.35
N PRO A 68 -8.08 -4.34 4.10
CA PRO A 68 -7.91 -2.99 3.58
C PRO A 68 -9.27 -2.28 3.41
N GLY A 69 -9.23 -0.96 3.25
CA GLY A 69 -10.42 -0.11 3.09
C GLY A 69 -10.98 0.44 4.40
N ARG A 70 -10.19 0.49 5.48
CA ARG A 70 -10.65 0.99 6.79
C ARG A 70 -9.67 1.96 7.44
N ASP A 71 -10.23 2.90 8.20
CA ASP A 71 -9.47 3.77 9.08
C ASP A 71 -9.04 3.03 10.33
N VAL A 72 -7.73 3.01 10.57
CA VAL A 72 -7.13 2.45 11.79
C VAL A 72 -6.51 3.57 12.61
N PRO A 73 -6.49 3.45 13.95
CA PRO A 73 -5.78 4.39 14.80
C PRO A 73 -4.27 4.32 14.53
N LEU A 74 -3.64 5.48 14.44
CA LEU A 74 -2.19 5.65 14.37
C LEU A 74 -1.69 5.92 15.79
N TYR A 75 -0.80 5.06 16.26
CA TYR A 75 -0.24 5.11 17.61
C TYR A 75 1.13 5.80 17.63
N ASP A 76 1.50 6.37 18.77
CA ASP A 76 2.89 6.73 19.07
C ASP A 76 3.75 5.46 19.29
N VAL A 77 5.05 5.62 19.47
CA VAL A 77 6.02 4.53 19.74
C VAL A 77 5.67 3.71 20.99
N ASP A 78 4.90 4.28 21.92
CA ASP A 78 4.38 3.56 23.10
C ASP A 78 3.27 2.54 22.74
N GLY A 79 2.69 2.60 21.54
CA GLY A 79 1.69 1.64 21.06
C GLY A 79 0.31 1.77 21.69
N LYS A 80 0.07 2.82 22.48
CA LYS A 80 -1.18 3.06 23.21
C LYS A 80 -1.74 4.46 22.96
N THR A 81 -0.89 5.48 22.89
CA THR A 81 -1.27 6.86 22.59
C THR A 81 -1.70 6.96 21.14
N ILE A 82 -2.95 7.32 20.88
CA ILE A 82 -3.44 7.56 19.52
C ILE A 82 -3.05 8.98 19.13
N ILE A 83 -2.17 9.11 18.14
CA ILE A 83 -1.72 10.41 17.60
C ILE A 83 -2.53 10.84 16.37
N GLY A 84 -3.33 9.94 15.80
CA GLY A 84 -4.19 10.21 14.66
C GLY A 84 -4.90 8.97 14.15
N SER A 85 -5.44 9.05 12.95
CA SER A 85 -5.95 7.90 12.20
C SER A 85 -5.21 7.79 10.88
N PHE A 86 -4.99 6.56 10.45
CA PHE A 86 -4.41 6.23 9.16
C PHE A 86 -5.42 5.40 8.40
N HIS A 87 -5.75 5.80 7.19
CA HIS A 87 -6.60 5.00 6.33
C HIS A 87 -5.76 3.87 5.72
N ILE A 88 -5.91 2.62 6.20
CA ILE A 88 -5.38 1.46 5.50
C ILE A 88 -6.26 1.26 4.27
N GLY A 89 -5.98 2.01 3.20
CA GLY A 89 -6.47 1.62 1.88
C GLY A 89 -5.78 0.34 1.42
N ALA A 90 -6.04 -0.10 0.18
CA ALA A 90 -5.17 -1.06 -0.52
C ALA A 90 -3.75 -0.48 -0.82
N LYS A 91 -3.25 0.37 0.09
CA LYS A 91 -2.15 1.32 0.01
C LYS A 91 -0.93 0.85 0.83
N ASN A 92 -0.80 -0.46 1.03
CA ASN A 92 0.41 -1.08 1.57
C ASN A 92 1.18 -1.87 0.49
N MET A 93 0.91 -1.64 -0.79
CA MET A 93 1.96 -1.78 -1.80
C MET A 93 2.77 -0.49 -1.75
N ASN A 94 4.03 -0.63 -1.34
CA ASN A 94 5.00 0.44 -1.12
C ASN A 94 5.39 1.08 -2.47
N TYR A 95 4.44 1.74 -3.12
CA TYR A 95 4.68 2.44 -4.36
C TYR A 95 5.47 3.72 -4.06
N PRO A 96 6.61 3.95 -4.73
CA PRO A 96 7.32 5.20 -4.60
C PRO A 96 6.40 6.38 -4.99
N LYS A 97 6.65 7.53 -4.38
CA LYS A 97 5.88 8.76 -4.64
C LYS A 97 6.71 9.76 -5.43
N ASN A 98 6.06 10.44 -6.36
CA ASN A 98 6.70 11.52 -7.11
C ASN A 98 6.73 12.84 -6.31
N LYS A 99 7.29 13.90 -6.92
CA LYS A 99 7.37 15.26 -6.33
C LYS A 99 6.00 15.84 -5.94
N ASN A 100 4.93 15.35 -6.56
CA ASN A 100 3.54 15.77 -6.33
C ASN A 100 2.84 14.88 -5.27
N GLY A 101 3.55 13.94 -4.65
CA GLY A 101 3.03 13.01 -3.65
C GLY A 101 2.20 11.86 -4.23
N GLN A 102 2.12 11.74 -5.55
CA GLN A 102 1.37 10.69 -6.24
C GLN A 102 2.15 9.38 -6.25
N THR A 103 1.49 8.26 -6.01
CA THR A 103 2.12 6.93 -6.07
C THR A 103 2.29 6.47 -7.51
N TYR A 104 3.45 5.92 -7.86
CA TYR A 104 3.73 5.41 -9.20
C TYR A 104 4.27 3.98 -9.18
N GLY A 105 3.91 3.16 -10.17
CA GLY A 105 4.40 1.79 -10.29
C GLY A 105 3.57 0.90 -11.19
N SER A 106 3.83 -0.41 -11.17
CA SER A 106 3.04 -1.37 -11.94
C SER A 106 1.75 -1.75 -11.22
N ALA A 107 0.65 -1.79 -11.96
CA ALA A 107 -0.64 -2.31 -11.50
C ALA A 107 -0.84 -3.80 -11.82
N THR A 108 0.17 -4.48 -12.39
CA THR A 108 0.09 -5.89 -12.81
C THR A 108 -0.24 -6.86 -11.68
N ASP A 109 0.19 -6.54 -10.46
CA ASP A 109 0.04 -7.39 -9.27
C ASP A 109 -1.14 -6.98 -8.40
N THR A 110 -1.97 -6.05 -8.89
CA THR A 110 -3.11 -5.52 -8.14
C THR A 110 -4.32 -6.41 -8.36
N THR A 111 -4.99 -6.81 -7.27
CA THR A 111 -6.16 -7.69 -7.33
C THR A 111 -7.42 -6.96 -7.84
N SER A 112 -7.40 -5.62 -7.93
CA SER A 112 -8.46 -4.82 -8.55
C SER A 112 -7.90 -3.53 -9.13
N PRO A 113 -8.51 -2.98 -10.20
CA PRO A 113 -8.08 -1.72 -10.83
C PRO A 113 -8.02 -0.55 -9.84
N GLU A 114 -8.86 -0.60 -8.82
CA GLU A 114 -8.91 0.38 -7.74
C GLU A 114 -7.68 0.35 -6.82
N MET A 115 -6.95 -0.77 -6.79
CA MET A 115 -5.80 -1.01 -5.91
C MET A 115 -4.46 -0.58 -6.52
N GLY A 116 -4.44 -0.15 -7.78
CA GLY A 116 -3.23 0.31 -8.45
C GLY A 116 -2.74 1.69 -7.99
N PRO A 117 -1.47 2.01 -8.30
CA PRO A 117 -0.89 3.33 -8.05
C PRO A 117 -1.67 4.42 -8.81
N GLU A 118 -1.54 5.68 -8.38
CA GLU A 118 -2.14 6.80 -9.11
C GLU A 118 -1.55 6.96 -10.51
N LEU A 119 -0.27 6.64 -10.67
CA LEU A 119 0.48 6.57 -11.93
C LEU A 119 0.83 5.12 -12.24
N ILE A 120 0.11 4.55 -13.20
CA ILE A 120 0.25 3.15 -13.60
C ILE A 120 1.27 3.04 -14.73
N SER A 121 2.32 2.22 -14.53
CA SER A 121 3.34 1.98 -15.54
C SER A 121 2.72 1.41 -16.81
N ALA A 122 2.97 2.06 -17.95
CA ALA A 122 2.48 1.66 -19.26
C ALA A 122 3.57 1.83 -20.33
N ILE A 123 3.38 1.13 -21.45
CA ILE A 123 4.24 1.23 -22.62
C ILE A 123 3.44 1.92 -23.71
N GLY A 124 3.87 3.11 -24.11
CA GLY A 124 3.22 3.87 -25.17
C GLY A 124 3.32 3.20 -26.54
N VAL A 125 2.58 3.72 -27.51
CA VAL A 125 2.54 3.21 -28.89
C VAL A 125 3.91 3.21 -29.57
N ASP A 126 4.79 4.15 -29.17
CA ASP A 126 6.18 4.25 -29.64
C ASP A 126 7.16 3.31 -28.90
N GLY A 127 6.66 2.42 -28.03
CA GLY A 127 7.50 1.53 -27.19
C GLY A 127 8.18 2.22 -26.01
N LYS A 128 7.92 3.51 -25.79
CA LYS A 128 8.43 4.25 -24.63
C LYS A 128 7.73 3.80 -23.35
N LYS A 129 8.51 3.57 -22.29
CA LYS A 129 7.99 3.32 -20.95
C LYS A 129 7.66 4.65 -20.28
N GLY A 130 6.48 4.72 -19.70
CA GLY A 130 6.00 5.87 -18.94
C GLY A 130 4.91 5.45 -17.98
N TYR A 131 4.09 6.41 -17.58
CA TYR A 131 3.02 6.24 -16.62
C TYR A 131 1.73 6.84 -17.15
N VAL A 132 0.62 6.18 -16.93
CA VAL A 132 -0.71 6.70 -17.23
C VAL A 132 -1.43 6.99 -15.93
N LEU A 133 -2.17 8.10 -15.88
CA LEU A 133 -2.95 8.44 -14.71
C LEU A 133 -4.10 7.43 -14.59
N LYS A 134 -4.27 6.87 -13.39
CA LYS A 134 -5.36 5.96 -13.11
C LYS A 134 -6.72 6.60 -13.42
N LYS A 135 -6.89 7.90 -13.16
CA LYS A 135 -8.12 8.64 -13.49
C LYS A 135 -8.40 8.72 -14.99
N ASP A 136 -7.37 8.67 -15.83
CA ASP A 136 -7.56 8.65 -17.28
C ASP A 136 -7.93 7.23 -17.77
N ILE A 137 -7.53 6.19 -17.03
CA ILE A 137 -7.90 4.79 -17.27
C ILE A 137 -9.27 4.43 -16.69
N ASP A 138 -9.60 4.88 -15.48
CA ASP A 138 -10.93 4.73 -14.90
C ASP A 138 -11.86 5.74 -15.57
N SER A 139 -12.44 5.32 -16.70
CA SER A 139 -13.58 6.04 -17.28
C SER A 139 -14.68 6.09 -16.22
N GLU A 140 -15.38 7.23 -16.11
CA GLU A 140 -16.46 7.40 -15.13
C GLU A 140 -17.34 6.14 -15.04
N LEU A 141 -17.41 5.55 -13.85
CA LEU A 141 -18.32 4.45 -13.60
C LEU A 141 -19.75 4.98 -13.77
N PRO A 142 -20.59 4.31 -14.58
CA PRO A 142 -21.98 4.72 -14.72
C PRO A 142 -22.68 4.67 -13.37
N LYS A 143 -23.36 5.74 -13.00
CA LYS A 143 -24.14 5.85 -11.77
C LYS A 143 -25.53 5.23 -11.93
N SER A 144 -25.93 4.98 -13.18
CA SER A 144 -27.22 4.38 -13.56
C SER A 144 -27.10 3.46 -14.80
N PRO A 145 -28.02 2.50 -14.97
CA PRO A 145 -28.06 1.61 -16.15
C PRO A 145 -28.19 2.38 -17.47
N GLU A 146 -28.94 3.48 -17.49
CA GLU A 146 -29.13 4.33 -18.67
C GLU A 146 -27.82 5.02 -19.07
N GLU A 147 -27.08 5.55 -18.09
CA GLU A 147 -25.76 6.17 -18.28
C GLU A 147 -24.73 5.13 -18.75
N ALA A 148 -24.83 3.87 -18.31
CA ALA A 148 -23.98 2.78 -18.78
C ALA A 148 -24.15 2.52 -20.28
N ILE A 149 -25.38 2.58 -20.79
CA ILE A 149 -25.69 2.39 -22.21
C ILE A 149 -25.16 3.58 -23.03
N GLU A 150 -25.31 4.81 -22.54
CA GLU A 150 -24.76 6.00 -23.22
C GLU A 150 -23.23 5.98 -23.27
N ILE A 151 -22.57 5.60 -22.16
CA ILE A 151 -21.11 5.43 -22.12
C ILE A 151 -20.68 4.31 -23.08
N GLN A 152 -21.41 3.20 -23.14
CA GLN A 152 -21.07 2.10 -24.05
C GLN A 152 -21.25 2.47 -25.52
N ASN A 153 -22.31 3.22 -25.86
CA ASN A 153 -22.55 3.71 -27.23
C ASN A 153 -21.59 4.83 -27.64
N SER A 154 -21.12 5.63 -26.67
CA SER A 154 -20.17 6.73 -26.92
C SER A 154 -18.71 6.27 -26.97
N ARG A 155 -18.40 5.06 -26.49
CA ARG A 155 -17.06 4.47 -26.59
C ARG A 155 -16.77 4.14 -28.05
N SER A 156 -15.68 4.69 -28.55
CA SER A 156 -15.19 4.35 -29.89
C SER A 156 -14.84 2.86 -29.95
N PRO A 157 -15.30 2.11 -30.98
CA PRO A 157 -14.99 0.70 -31.12
C PRO A 157 -13.49 0.42 -31.29
N GLY A 158 -12.71 1.42 -31.68
CA GLY A 158 -11.25 1.34 -31.82
C GLY A 158 -10.48 1.63 -30.54
N GLY A 159 -11.13 1.77 -29.38
CA GLY A 159 -10.46 2.16 -28.14
C GLY A 159 -10.29 3.67 -27.97
N ARG A 160 -9.40 4.07 -27.06
CA ARG A 160 -9.07 5.47 -26.77
C ARG A 160 -7.59 5.64 -26.48
N ASP A 161 -7.10 6.82 -26.80
CA ASP A 161 -5.74 7.25 -26.52
C ASP A 161 -5.67 7.95 -25.17
N ILE A 162 -4.76 7.48 -24.32
CA ILE A 162 -4.48 8.02 -22.99
C ILE A 162 -3.10 8.67 -23.04
N PRO A 163 -2.93 9.91 -22.56
CA PRO A 163 -1.61 10.53 -22.48
C PRO A 163 -0.67 9.71 -21.60
N LEU A 164 0.54 9.47 -22.09
CA LEU A 164 1.61 8.80 -21.33
C LEU A 164 2.50 9.88 -20.70
N TYR A 165 2.56 9.89 -19.38
CA TYR A 165 3.33 10.83 -18.57
C TYR A 165 4.67 10.25 -18.12
N ASP A 166 5.60 11.12 -17.74
CA ASP A 166 6.82 10.78 -17.02
C ASP A 166 6.52 10.50 -15.52
N VAL A 167 7.53 10.12 -14.74
CA VAL A 167 7.39 9.81 -13.30
C VAL A 167 6.83 10.99 -12.50
N ASP A 168 7.02 12.22 -13.00
CA ASP A 168 6.48 13.42 -12.39
C ASP A 168 4.95 13.56 -12.48
N GLY A 169 4.29 12.79 -13.36
CA GLY A 169 2.84 12.80 -13.54
C GLY A 169 2.26 14.03 -14.23
N GLU A 170 3.10 14.91 -14.79
CA GLU A 170 2.71 16.15 -15.47
C GLU A 170 3.28 16.21 -16.89
N THR A 171 4.52 15.76 -17.09
CA THR A 171 5.23 15.78 -18.36
C THR A 171 4.70 14.68 -19.28
N VAL A 172 4.02 15.04 -20.35
CA VAL A 172 3.58 14.08 -21.37
C VAL A 172 4.76 13.69 -22.26
N ILE A 173 5.09 12.39 -22.28
CA ILE A 173 6.21 11.81 -23.04
C ILE A 173 5.76 10.92 -24.21
N GLY A 174 4.46 10.66 -24.33
CA GLY A 174 3.89 9.88 -25.43
C GLY A 174 2.39 9.64 -25.28
N VAL A 175 1.89 8.60 -25.95
CA VAL A 175 0.49 8.18 -25.92
C VAL A 175 0.41 6.67 -25.67
N PHE A 176 -0.49 6.25 -24.80
CA PHE A 176 -0.85 4.88 -24.52
C PHE A 176 -2.23 4.60 -25.12
N HIS A 177 -2.31 3.64 -26.04
CA HIS A 177 -3.58 3.26 -26.67
C HIS A 177 -4.25 2.14 -25.89
N VAL A 178 -5.48 2.35 -25.43
CA VAL A 178 -6.31 1.34 -24.74
C VAL A 178 -7.49 0.98 -25.64
N GLY A 179 -7.49 -0.25 -26.17
CA GLY A 179 -8.49 -0.71 -27.15
C GLY A 179 -8.46 -2.23 -27.31
N VAL A 180 -9.48 -2.77 -27.98
CA VAL A 180 -9.54 -4.20 -28.36
C VAL A 180 -8.55 -4.44 -29.51
N ASN A 181 -7.63 -5.39 -29.29
CA ASN A 181 -6.73 -5.91 -30.31
C ASN A 181 -7.38 -7.10 -31.04
#